data_AF-A0AA42KIR2-F1
#
_entry.id   AF-A0AA42KIR2-F1
#
_cell.length_a   1.000
_cell.length_b   1.000
_cell.length_c   1.000
_cell.angle_alpha   90.00
_cell.angle_beta   90.00
_cell.angle_gamma   90.00
#
_symmetry.space_group_name_H-M   'P 1'
#
loop_
_entity.id
_entity.type
_entity.pdbx_description
1 polymer ?
#
loop_
_entity_poly.entity_id
_entity_poly.type
_entity_poly.pdbx_seq_one_letter_code
_entity_poly.pdbx_strand_id
1 'polypeptide(L)'
;MQISGNAFSAGLSGIQAGQRRVDQAASEIASNTLPAQAPTQTSPPQQVEPNPEVRAATQPDLAESLVSLTQGRNEVQASARVVETADEVLGTLIDTRA
;
A
#
# COMPACT_ATOMS: atom_id res chain seq x y z
N MET A 1 4.57 -13.08 29.27
CA MET A 1 5.13 -11.74 28.98
C MET A 1 5.94 -11.70 27.68
N GLN A 2 6.80 -12.70 27.38
CA GLN A 2 7.66 -12.67 26.19
C GLN A 2 6.88 -12.74 24.85
N ILE A 3 5.74 -13.43 24.82
CA ILE A 3 4.91 -13.57 23.61
C ILE A 3 4.22 -12.25 23.23
N SER A 4 3.69 -11.50 24.20
CA SER A 4 3.04 -10.20 23.93
C SER A 4 4.02 -9.13 23.43
N GLY A 5 5.25 -9.09 23.97
CA GLY A 5 6.30 -8.20 23.47
C GLY A 5 6.73 -8.54 22.03
N ASN A 6 6.80 -9.83 21.71
CA ASN A 6 7.11 -10.30 20.36
C ASN A 6 5.96 -10.04 19.37
N ALA A 7 4.70 -10.17 19.79
CA ALA A 7 3.53 -9.87 18.97
C ALA A 7 3.38 -8.37 18.69
N PHE A 8 3.58 -7.52 19.69
CA PHE A 8 3.54 -6.06 19.55
C PHE A 8 4.61 -5.56 18.57
N SER A 9 5.85 -6.02 18.72
CA SER A 9 6.96 -5.65 17.83
C SER A 9 6.78 -6.18 16.40
N ALA A 10 6.24 -7.39 16.23
CA ALA A 10 5.88 -7.94 14.93
C ALA A 10 4.76 -7.11 14.26
N GLY A 11 3.75 -6.71 15.04
CA GLY A 11 2.69 -5.82 14.58
C GLY A 11 3.23 -4.45 14.16
N LEU A 12 4.08 -3.82 14.97
CA LEU A 12 4.69 -2.54 14.62
C LEU A 12 5.54 -2.64 13.33
N SER A 13 6.31 -3.71 13.19
CA SER A 13 7.12 -3.97 11.99
C SER A 13 6.24 -4.16 10.75
N GLY A 14 5.12 -4.87 10.88
CA GLY A 14 4.15 -5.06 9.81
C GLY A 14 3.44 -3.77 9.40
N ILE A 15 3.10 -2.90 10.37
CA ILE A 15 2.55 -1.56 10.08
C ILE A 15 3.56 -0.73 9.28
N GLN A 16 4.83 -0.71 9.69
CA GLN A 16 5.88 0.03 8.97
C GLN A 16 6.17 -0.53 7.57
N ALA A 17 6.10 -1.84 7.40
CA ALA A 17 6.25 -2.49 6.09
C ALA A 17 5.05 -2.18 5.18
N GLY A 18 3.84 -2.32 5.69
CA GLY A 18 2.60 -2.04 4.97
C GLY A 18 2.46 -0.56 4.60
N GLN A 19 2.86 0.36 5.47
CA GLN A 19 2.88 1.80 5.18
C GLN A 19 3.78 2.12 3.98
N ARG A 20 5.01 1.59 3.95
CA ARG A 20 5.92 1.77 2.79
C ARG A 20 5.34 1.23 1.49
N ARG A 21 4.67 0.07 1.54
CA ARG A 21 4.03 -0.51 0.35
C ARG A 21 2.84 0.33 -0.14
N VAL A 22 2.04 0.85 0.79
CA VAL A 22 0.93 1.76 0.48
C VAL A 22 1.43 3.04 -0.17
N ASP A 23 2.51 3.64 0.36
CA ASP A 23 3.10 4.86 -0.19
C ASP A 23 3.64 4.65 -1.62
N GLN A 24 4.31 3.53 -1.88
CA GLN A 24 4.80 3.17 -3.22
C GLN A 24 3.65 2.98 -4.21
N ALA A 25 2.67 2.15 -3.85
CA ALA A 25 1.51 1.89 -4.69
C ALA A 25 0.69 3.16 -4.97
N ALA A 26 0.54 4.04 -3.97
CA ALA A 26 -0.13 5.33 -4.15
C ALA A 26 0.62 6.23 -5.15
N SER A 27 1.96 6.25 -5.11
CA SER A 27 2.78 7.01 -6.06
C SER A 27 2.65 6.49 -7.49
N GLU A 28 2.62 5.16 -7.67
CA GLU A 28 2.41 4.52 -8.98
C GLU A 28 1.02 4.83 -9.54
N ILE A 29 -0.03 4.70 -8.72
CA ILE A 29 -1.40 5.07 -9.08
C ILE A 29 -1.48 6.55 -9.46
N ALA A 30 -0.89 7.44 -8.66
CA ALA A 30 -0.87 8.87 -8.96
C ALA A 30 -0.16 9.17 -10.30
N SER A 31 0.94 8.48 -10.58
CA SER A 31 1.71 8.63 -11.82
C SER A 31 0.93 8.11 -13.04
N ASN A 32 0.16 7.03 -12.88
CA ASN A 32 -0.64 6.41 -13.94
C ASN A 32 -2.00 7.10 -14.17
N THR A 33 -2.54 7.78 -13.17
CA THR A 33 -3.81 8.52 -13.27
C THR A 33 -3.64 9.93 -13.85
N LEU A 34 -2.40 10.44 -13.86
CA LEU A 34 -2.07 11.64 -14.63
C LEU A 34 -2.09 11.24 -16.12
N PRO A 35 -2.98 11.81 -16.95
CA PRO A 35 -2.84 11.65 -18.39
C PRO A 35 -1.45 12.18 -18.75
N ALA A 36 -0.63 11.36 -19.40
CA ALA A 36 0.68 11.74 -19.88
C ALA A 36 0.57 13.09 -20.60
N GLN A 37 0.93 14.18 -19.92
CA GLN A 37 1.31 15.40 -20.60
C GLN A 37 2.63 15.03 -21.26
N ALA A 38 2.52 14.54 -22.50
CA ALA A 38 3.65 14.39 -23.37
C ALA A 38 4.46 15.69 -23.28
N PRO A 39 5.78 15.65 -23.00
CA PRO A 39 6.60 16.82 -23.21
C PRO A 39 6.38 17.24 -24.66
N THR A 40 5.83 18.44 -24.84
CA THR A 40 5.54 19.06 -26.12
C THR A 40 6.89 19.37 -26.77
N GLN A 41 7.52 18.35 -27.35
CA GLN A 41 8.59 18.51 -28.31
C GLN A 41 7.94 19.01 -29.60
N THR A 42 8.14 20.29 -29.84
CA THR A 42 7.81 21.00 -31.08
C THR A 42 8.31 20.25 -32.33
N SER A 43 7.39 19.77 -33.19
CA SER A 43 7.40 19.75 -34.69
C SER A 43 6.44 18.66 -35.25
N PRO A 44 5.94 18.74 -36.52
CA PRO A 44 4.67 19.30 -37.00
C PRO A 44 3.48 18.28 -37.08
N PRO A 45 2.25 18.68 -37.49
CA PRO A 45 1.01 17.97 -37.20
C PRO A 45 0.78 16.80 -38.16
N GLN A 46 1.09 15.59 -37.71
CA GLN A 46 0.51 14.38 -38.28
C GLN A 46 -0.21 13.64 -37.17
N GLN A 47 -1.53 13.68 -37.28
CA GLN A 47 -2.49 12.95 -36.44
C GLN A 47 -2.09 11.48 -36.44
N VAL A 48 -1.48 11.01 -35.36
CA VAL A 48 -1.31 9.59 -35.09
C VAL A 48 -2.44 9.20 -34.15
N GLU A 49 -3.36 8.40 -34.66
CA GLU A 49 -4.33 7.66 -33.84
C GLU A 49 -3.64 7.06 -32.60
N PRO A 50 -4.24 7.15 -31.40
CA PRO A 50 -3.63 6.59 -30.21
C PRO A 50 -3.50 5.07 -30.35
N ASN A 51 -2.27 4.59 -30.52
CA ASN A 51 -1.96 3.19 -30.73
C ASN A 51 -2.55 2.31 -29.59
N PRO A 52 -3.40 1.31 -29.87
CA PRO A 52 -4.11 0.54 -28.83
C PRO A 52 -3.19 -0.26 -27.90
N GLU A 53 -1.96 -0.57 -28.32
CA GLU A 53 -0.96 -1.28 -27.51
C GLU A 53 -0.50 -0.48 -26.27
N VAL A 54 -0.43 0.86 -26.35
CA VAL A 54 -0.01 1.70 -25.21
C VAL A 54 -1.09 1.76 -24.12
N ARG A 55 -2.36 1.74 -24.52
CA ARG A 55 -3.51 1.67 -23.59
C ARG A 55 -3.58 0.31 -22.89
N ALA A 56 -3.28 -0.77 -23.62
CA ALA A 56 -3.26 -2.13 -23.08
C ALA A 56 -2.09 -2.38 -22.11
N ALA A 57 -0.96 -1.67 -22.23
CA ALA A 57 0.15 -1.77 -21.28
C ALA A 57 -0.05 -0.94 -20.00
N THR A 58 -0.79 0.18 -20.07
CA THR A 58 -1.03 1.07 -18.90
C THR A 58 -2.13 0.52 -17.96
N GLN A 59 -3.13 -0.17 -18.51
CA GLN A 59 -4.23 -0.78 -17.73
C GLN A 59 -3.80 -1.87 -16.73
N PRO A 60 -2.95 -2.87 -17.07
CA PRO A 60 -2.50 -3.90 -16.13
C PRO A 60 -1.63 -3.31 -15.01
N ASP A 61 -0.84 -2.28 -15.30
CA ASP A 61 0.02 -1.62 -14.32
C ASP A 61 -0.80 -0.91 -13.22
N LEU A 62 -1.84 -0.16 -13.60
CA LEU A 62 -2.75 0.47 -12.64
C LEU A 62 -3.52 -0.56 -11.79
N ALA A 63 -4.00 -1.65 -12.40
CA ALA A 63 -4.69 -2.70 -11.68
C ALA A 63 -3.78 -3.37 -10.64
N GLU A 64 -2.52 -3.64 -11.01
CA GLU A 64 -1.50 -4.20 -10.11
C GLU A 64 -1.18 -3.25 -8.94
N SER A 65 -1.02 -1.95 -9.20
CA SER A 65 -0.78 -0.98 -8.12
C SER A 65 -1.99 -0.86 -7.17
N LEU A 66 -3.23 -0.95 -7.67
CA LEU A 66 -4.43 -0.96 -6.81
C LEU A 66 -4.52 -2.23 -5.93
N VAL A 67 -4.13 -3.37 -6.47
CA VAL A 67 -4.03 -4.63 -5.71
C VAL A 67 -2.94 -4.51 -4.64
N SER A 68 -1.77 -4.02 -5.01
CA SER A 68 -0.64 -3.79 -4.09
C SER A 68 -1.00 -2.81 -2.95
N LEU A 69 -1.72 -1.73 -3.27
CA LEU A 69 -2.27 -0.79 -2.30
C LEU A 69 -3.21 -1.50 -1.31
N THR A 70 -4.13 -2.31 -1.83
CA THR A 70 -5.10 -3.06 -1.02
C THR A 70 -4.41 -4.09 -0.14
N GLN A 71 -3.41 -4.79 -0.66
CA GLN A 71 -2.59 -5.73 0.11
C GLN A 71 -1.86 -5.03 1.25
N GLY A 72 -1.21 -3.89 0.98
CA GLY A 72 -0.55 -3.08 2.01
C GLY A 72 -1.52 -2.60 3.09
N ARG A 73 -2.71 -2.13 2.70
CA ARG A 73 -3.78 -1.75 3.64
C ARG A 73 -4.18 -2.92 4.54
N ASN A 74 -4.41 -4.11 3.95
CA ASN A 74 -4.81 -5.29 4.71
C ASN A 74 -3.70 -5.74 5.68
N GLU A 75 -2.43 -5.66 5.28
CA GLU A 75 -1.30 -5.97 6.14
C GLU A 75 -1.25 -5.02 7.35
N VAL A 76 -1.37 -3.71 7.14
CA VAL A 76 -1.45 -2.74 8.23
C VAL A 76 -2.62 -3.03 9.16
N GLN A 77 -3.82 -3.32 8.61
CA GLN A 77 -5.00 -3.64 9.41
C GLN A 77 -4.82 -4.91 10.24
N ALA A 78 -4.24 -5.96 9.65
CA ALA A 78 -3.95 -7.20 10.37
C ALA A 78 -2.95 -6.96 11.50
N SER A 79 -1.86 -6.23 11.21
CA SER A 79 -0.86 -5.87 12.21
C SER A 79 -1.42 -4.98 13.33
N ALA A 80 -2.34 -4.06 13.01
CA ALA A 80 -3.03 -3.26 14.02
C ALA A 80 -3.85 -4.12 14.98
N ARG A 81 -4.58 -5.13 14.49
CA ARG A 81 -5.31 -6.09 15.34
C ARG A 81 -4.37 -6.90 16.23
N VAL A 82 -3.19 -7.27 15.74
CA VAL A 82 -2.18 -7.97 16.56
C VAL A 82 -1.69 -7.07 17.71
N VAL A 83 -1.48 -5.78 17.45
CA VAL A 83 -1.10 -4.81 18.48
C VAL A 83 -2.21 -4.62 19.51
N GLU A 84 -3.45 -4.46 19.06
CA GLU A 84 -4.64 -4.29 19.91
C GLU A 84 -4.85 -5.51 20.81
N THR A 85 -4.83 -6.73 20.25
CA THR A 85 -4.95 -7.96 21.05
C THR A 85 -3.80 -8.15 22.03
N ALA A 86 -2.58 -7.72 21.67
CA ALA A 86 -1.45 -7.75 22.60
C ALA A 86 -1.65 -6.80 23.79
N ASP A 87 -2.27 -5.64 23.56
CA ASP A 87 -2.61 -4.65 24.60
C ASP A 87 -3.76 -5.15 25.49
N GLU A 88 -4.82 -5.73 24.93
CA GLU A 88 -5.92 -6.34 25.68
C GLU A 88 -5.44 -7.49 26.57
N VAL A 89 -4.57 -8.35 26.06
CA VAL A 89 -3.95 -9.43 26.86
C VAL A 89 -3.07 -8.87 27.97
N LEU A 90 -2.36 -7.77 27.72
CA LEU A 90 -1.58 -7.11 28.77
C LEU A 90 -2.48 -6.50 29.86
N GLY A 91 -3.56 -5.83 29.45
CA GLY A 91 -4.54 -5.24 30.37
C GLY A 91 -5.20 -6.29 31.26
N THR A 92 -5.66 -7.41 30.67
CA THR A 92 -6.25 -8.53 31.43
C THR A 92 -5.26 -9.20 32.39
N LEU A 93 -3.97 -9.25 32.05
CA LEU A 93 -2.91 -9.75 32.95
C LEU A 93 -2.57 -8.78 34.10
N ILE A 94 -2.81 -7.49 33.94
CA ILE A 94 -2.67 -6.50 35.02
C ILE A 94 -3.86 -6.63 35.98
N ASP A 95 -5.08 -6.69 35.44
CA ASP A 95 -6.32 -6.75 36.22
C ASP A 95 -6.41 -8.03 37.08
N THR A 96 -5.92 -9.16 36.57
CA THR A 96 -5.84 -10.43 37.32
C THR A 96 -4.78 -10.45 38.43
N ARG A 97 -3.84 -9.50 38.45
CA ARG A 97 -2.78 -9.39 39.48
C ARG A 97 -3.03 -8.30 40.52
N ALA A 98 -4.00 -7.41 40.30
CA ALA A 98 -4.42 -6.38 41.24
C ALA A 98 -5.37 -6.95 42.31
#